data_AF-A0A818U5U4-F1
#
_entry.id   AF-A0A818U5U4-F1
#
_cell.length_a   1.000
_cell.length_b   1.000
_cell.length_c   1.000
_cell.angle_alpha   90.00
_cell.angle_beta   90.00
_cell.angle_gamma   90.00
#
_symmetry.space_group_name_H-M   'P 1'
#
loop_
_entity.id
_entity.type
_entity.pdbx_description
1 polymer ?
#
loop_
_entity_poly.entity_id
_entity_poly.type
_entity_poly.pdbx_seq_one_letter_code
_entity_poly.pdbx_strand_id
1 'polypeptide(L)'
;MFYGKTSYSYTSTSSVVLSQKATRFWIPFDVKLFETLTPKEYLGKYCRVNPRHYTLYKRIFDKHKNIEAELNIEALADALFDVYMGTMDNRLIRQVIILLDLSSNEKITLNQFIGIAAFSERYCFKIFRQFDDIDSQLQKDILEILDFSSLKWKLFGINISPTLREILKLI
;
A
#
# COMPACT_ATOMS: atom_id res chain seq x y z
N MET A 1 -6.54 13.93 44.31
CA MET A 1 -7.64 13.09 43.79
C MET A 1 -7.37 12.91 42.30
N PHE A 2 -6.82 11.75 41.93
CA PHE A 2 -6.30 11.47 40.59
C PHE A 2 -7.42 10.99 39.67
N TYR A 3 -7.59 11.61 38.50
CA TYR A 3 -8.45 11.11 37.43
C TYR A 3 -7.73 9.98 36.69
N GLY A 4 -8.42 8.85 36.58
CA GLY A 4 -7.90 7.59 36.03
C GLY A 4 -7.57 7.66 34.55
N LYS A 5 -6.38 7.17 34.21
CA LYS A 5 -5.98 6.79 32.85
C LYS A 5 -6.78 5.55 32.45
N THR A 6 -7.66 5.67 31.47
CA THR A 6 -8.24 4.51 30.77
C THR A 6 -7.18 3.96 29.82
N SER A 7 -6.53 2.88 30.25
CA SER A 7 -5.69 2.02 29.43
C SER A 7 -6.57 1.26 28.43
N TYR A 8 -6.40 1.54 27.13
CA TYR A 8 -6.96 0.68 26.08
C TYR A 8 -6.16 -0.62 26.02
N SER A 9 -6.77 -1.71 26.48
CA SER A 9 -6.22 -3.06 26.37
C SER A 9 -6.53 -3.65 25.00
N TYR A 10 -5.51 -3.86 24.16
CA TYR A 10 -5.64 -4.65 22.94
C TYR A 10 -5.74 -6.13 23.31
N THR A 11 -6.95 -6.70 23.27
CA THR A 11 -7.15 -8.14 23.39
C THR A 11 -6.83 -8.84 22.07
N SER A 12 -5.94 -9.83 22.14
CA SER A 12 -5.42 -10.60 21.01
C SER A 12 -6.47 -11.52 20.38
N THR A 13 -7.03 -11.11 19.25
CA THR A 13 -7.62 -11.98 18.23
C THR A 13 -7.27 -11.43 16.85
N SER A 14 -6.13 -11.87 16.32
CA SER A 14 -5.67 -11.65 14.93
C SER A 14 -5.94 -10.26 14.34
N SER A 15 -5.53 -9.20 15.03
CA SER A 15 -5.40 -7.88 14.43
C SER A 15 -4.41 -7.97 13.27
N VAL A 16 -4.77 -7.49 12.09
CA VAL A 16 -3.81 -7.21 11.02
C VAL A 16 -2.84 -6.17 11.59
N VAL A 17 -1.67 -6.64 12.04
CA VAL A 17 -0.58 -5.74 12.41
C VAL A 17 -0.13 -5.11 11.10
N LEU A 18 -0.46 -3.83 10.89
CA LEU A 18 0.09 -3.03 9.79
C LEU A 18 1.61 -3.16 9.83
N SER A 19 2.18 -3.98 8.95
CA SER A 19 3.57 -4.40 9.05
C SER A 19 4.32 -3.96 7.81
N GLN A 20 5.09 -2.87 7.93
CA GLN A 20 5.96 -2.42 6.84
C GLN A 20 7.00 -3.48 6.42
N LYS A 21 7.39 -4.40 7.32
CA LYS A 21 8.30 -5.52 7.02
C LYS A 21 7.69 -6.59 6.13
N ALA A 22 6.37 -6.58 5.97
CA ALA A 22 5.70 -7.61 5.19
C ALA A 22 5.79 -7.36 3.69
N THR A 23 6.21 -6.16 3.29
CA THR A 23 6.20 -5.71 1.90
C THR A 23 7.56 -5.09 1.60
N ARG A 24 8.02 -5.22 0.36
CA ARG A 24 9.19 -4.52 -0.16
C ARG A 24 8.84 -3.96 -1.52
N PHE A 25 9.14 -2.68 -1.72
CA PHE A 25 9.13 -2.05 -3.02
C PHE A 25 10.56 -1.94 -3.55
N TRP A 26 10.73 -1.92 -4.86
CA TRP A 26 12.03 -1.67 -5.48
C TRP A 26 11.90 -0.79 -6.71
N ILE A 27 13.02 -0.24 -7.13
CA ILE A 27 13.11 0.58 -8.32
C ILE A 27 13.41 -0.33 -9.52
N PRO A 28 12.78 -0.12 -10.71
CA PRO A 28 13.19 -0.78 -11.93
C PRO A 28 14.67 -0.55 -12.21
N PHE A 29 15.36 -1.57 -12.72
CA PHE A 29 16.77 -1.41 -13.09
C PHE A 29 16.97 -0.31 -14.14
N ASP A 30 16.09 -0.27 -15.15
CA ASP A 30 15.98 0.87 -16.07
C ASP A 30 14.95 1.88 -15.57
N VAL A 31 15.44 2.99 -15.02
CA VAL A 31 14.60 4.07 -14.48
C VAL A 31 13.74 4.77 -15.54
N LYS A 32 14.05 4.64 -16.84
CA LYS A 32 13.21 5.19 -17.91
C LYS A 32 11.85 4.52 -17.99
N LEU A 33 11.70 3.31 -17.45
CA LEU A 33 10.40 2.64 -17.36
C LEU A 33 9.37 3.46 -16.57
N PHE A 34 9.79 4.34 -15.66
CA PHE A 34 8.86 5.23 -14.95
C PHE A 34 8.14 6.24 -15.84
N GLU A 35 8.63 6.53 -17.06
CA GLU A 35 7.98 7.47 -17.97
C GLU A 35 6.70 6.90 -18.58
N THR A 36 6.56 5.58 -18.60
CA THR A 36 5.43 4.88 -19.22
C THR A 36 4.55 4.15 -18.20
N LEU A 37 5.05 3.92 -16.98
CA LEU A 37 4.31 3.22 -15.95
C LEU A 37 3.23 4.10 -15.31
N THR A 38 2.05 3.51 -15.14
CA THR A 38 1.02 4.02 -14.23
C THR A 38 1.29 3.58 -12.79
N PRO A 39 0.71 4.26 -11.77
CA PRO A 39 0.75 3.82 -10.37
C PRO A 39 0.42 2.34 -10.15
N LYS A 40 -0.71 1.85 -10.68
CA LYS A 40 -1.13 0.44 -10.54
C LYS A 40 -0.13 -0.53 -11.17
N GLU A 41 0.45 -0.19 -12.33
CA GLU A 41 1.40 -1.07 -13.03
C GLU A 41 2.72 -1.13 -12.29
N TYR A 42 3.19 0.00 -11.76
CA TYR A 42 4.35 0.03 -10.89
C TYR A 42 4.12 -0.86 -9.66
N LEU A 43 3.02 -0.66 -8.94
CA LEU A 43 2.72 -1.43 -7.73
C LEU A 43 2.57 -2.93 -8.03
N GLY A 44 1.97 -3.30 -9.16
CA GLY A 44 1.81 -4.70 -9.55
C GLY A 44 3.11 -5.40 -9.97
N LYS A 45 4.11 -4.66 -10.46
CA LYS A 45 5.38 -5.21 -10.97
C LYS A 45 6.54 -5.09 -9.98
N TYR A 46 6.55 -4.05 -9.16
CA TYR A 46 7.68 -3.64 -8.33
C TYR A 46 7.36 -3.68 -6.82
N CYS A 47 6.40 -4.53 -6.45
CA CYS A 47 6.06 -4.85 -5.07
C CYS A 47 6.18 -6.35 -4.82
N ARG A 48 6.76 -6.70 -3.68
CA ARG A 48 6.82 -8.08 -3.18
C ARG A 48 6.29 -8.07 -1.78
N VAL A 49 5.43 -9.02 -1.50
CA VAL A 49 4.87 -9.23 -0.17
C VAL A 49 5.35 -10.58 0.36
N ASN A 50 5.43 -10.71 1.67
CA ASN A 50 5.77 -11.97 2.30
C ASN A 50 4.68 -13.03 2.05
N PRO A 51 4.98 -14.33 2.16
CA PRO A 51 4.01 -15.38 1.85
C PRO A 51 2.69 -15.26 2.62
N ARG A 52 2.74 -14.84 3.89
CA ARG A 52 1.54 -14.68 4.73
C ARG A 52 0.61 -13.59 4.19
N HIS A 53 1.15 -12.43 3.82
CA HIS A 53 0.35 -11.33 3.25
C HIS A 53 -0.11 -11.67 1.84
N TYR A 54 0.72 -12.36 1.05
CA TYR A 54 0.30 -12.88 -0.25
C TYR A 54 -0.94 -13.77 -0.13
N THR A 55 -0.92 -14.75 0.78
CA THR A 55 -2.08 -15.64 1.00
C THR A 55 -3.32 -14.88 1.46
N LEU A 56 -3.16 -13.89 2.36
CA LEU A 56 -4.26 -13.04 2.82
C LEU A 56 -4.88 -12.26 1.65
N TYR A 57 -4.07 -11.51 0.91
CA TYR A 57 -4.54 -10.69 -0.20
C TYR A 57 -5.11 -11.54 -1.32
N LYS A 58 -4.48 -12.66 -1.66
CA LYS A 58 -5.01 -13.57 -2.67
C LYS A 58 -6.39 -14.10 -2.27
N ARG A 59 -6.58 -14.52 -1.02
CA ARG A 59 -7.88 -14.98 -0.52
C ARG A 59 -8.96 -13.90 -0.63
N ILE A 60 -8.61 -12.65 -0.31
CA ILE A 60 -9.54 -11.52 -0.41
C ILE A 60 -9.83 -11.21 -1.88
N PHE A 61 -8.82 -11.19 -2.73
CA PHE A 61 -9.00 -11.03 -4.17
C PHE A 61 -9.92 -12.10 -4.75
N ASP A 62 -9.70 -13.37 -4.39
CA ASP A 62 -10.52 -14.50 -4.85
C ASP A 62 -11.98 -14.39 -4.40
N LYS A 63 -12.26 -13.69 -3.30
CA LYS A 63 -13.63 -13.41 -2.82
C LYS A 63 -14.35 -12.34 -3.66
N HIS A 64 -13.62 -11.36 -4.18
CA HIS A 64 -14.20 -10.15 -4.81
C HIS A 64 -14.04 -10.10 -6.33
N LYS A 65 -13.16 -10.93 -6.90
CA LYS A 65 -12.91 -10.94 -8.35
C LYS A 65 -14.14 -11.35 -9.14
N ASN A 66 -14.25 -10.80 -10.35
CA ASN A 66 -15.23 -11.25 -11.33
C ASN A 66 -14.80 -12.58 -12.01
N ILE A 67 -15.60 -13.02 -12.97
CA ILE A 67 -15.34 -14.24 -13.76
C ILE A 67 -14.02 -14.15 -14.55
N GLU A 68 -13.63 -12.94 -14.97
CA GLU A 68 -12.38 -12.65 -15.70
C GLU A 68 -11.15 -12.59 -14.78
N ALA A 69 -11.32 -12.86 -13.49
CA ALA A 69 -10.29 -12.74 -12.47
C ALA A 69 -9.70 -11.33 -12.33
N GLU A 70 -10.58 -10.32 -12.36
CA GLU A 70 -10.27 -8.90 -12.20
C GLU A 70 -11.20 -8.25 -11.17
N LEU A 71 -10.76 -7.15 -10.56
CA LEU A 71 -11.58 -6.25 -9.75
C LEU A 71 -11.88 -4.97 -10.55
N ASN A 72 -13.12 -4.50 -10.47
CA ASN A 72 -13.45 -3.11 -10.79
C ASN A 72 -13.22 -2.22 -9.55
N ILE A 73 -13.47 -0.91 -9.65
CA ILE A 73 -13.21 0.03 -8.55
C ILE A 73 -14.08 -0.22 -7.31
N GLU A 74 -15.34 -0.60 -7.50
CA GLU A 74 -16.25 -0.91 -6.37
C GLU A 74 -15.76 -2.15 -5.61
N ALA A 75 -15.48 -3.24 -6.33
CA ALA A 75 -14.93 -4.46 -5.76
C ALA A 75 -13.53 -4.25 -5.15
N LEU A 76 -12.71 -3.35 -5.71
CA LEU A 76 -11.45 -2.95 -5.10
C LEU A 76 -11.68 -2.28 -3.74
N ALA A 77 -12.63 -1.36 -3.64
CA ALA A 77 -12.93 -0.66 -2.39
C ALA A 77 -13.38 -1.65 -1.30
N ASP A 78 -14.28 -2.58 -1.65
CA ASP A 78 -14.75 -3.63 -0.74
C ASP A 78 -13.63 -4.61 -0.36
N ALA A 79 -12.77 -4.97 -1.32
CA ALA A 79 -11.60 -5.82 -1.06
C ALA A 79 -10.60 -5.13 -0.11
N LEU A 80 -10.33 -3.84 -0.29
CA LEU A 80 -9.49 -3.07 0.63
C LEU A 80 -10.13 -2.97 2.03
N PHE A 81 -11.44 -2.77 2.11
CA PHE A 81 -12.16 -2.78 3.40
C PHE A 81 -11.97 -4.11 4.13
N ASP A 82 -12.06 -5.23 3.43
CA ASP A 82 -11.81 -6.57 3.96
C ASP A 82 -10.34 -6.80 4.36
N VAL A 83 -9.36 -6.20 3.66
CA VAL A 83 -7.94 -6.25 4.06
C VAL A 83 -7.76 -5.68 5.46
N TYR A 84 -8.48 -4.61 5.77
CA TYR A 84 -8.50 -4.00 7.10
C TYR A 84 -9.57 -4.59 8.02
N MET A 85 -10.10 -5.79 7.73
CA MET A 85 -11.09 -6.47 8.57
C MET A 85 -12.33 -5.62 8.87
N GLY A 86 -12.69 -4.71 7.97
CA GLY A 86 -13.83 -3.82 8.09
C GLY A 86 -13.69 -2.69 9.12
N THR A 87 -12.50 -2.43 9.64
CA THR A 87 -12.29 -1.36 10.63
C THR A 87 -11.87 -0.04 10.02
N MET A 88 -11.58 -0.01 8.72
CA MET A 88 -10.99 1.17 8.08
C MET A 88 -12.06 2.13 7.57
N ASP A 89 -11.81 3.43 7.74
CA ASP A 89 -12.69 4.47 7.21
C ASP A 89 -12.70 4.43 5.67
N ASN A 90 -13.90 4.34 5.09
CA ASN A 90 -14.15 4.43 3.65
C ASN A 90 -13.52 5.69 3.01
N ARG A 91 -13.37 6.79 3.77
CA ARG A 91 -12.69 7.99 3.30
C ARG A 91 -11.22 7.73 3.00
N LEU A 92 -10.53 6.93 3.82
CA LEU A 92 -9.13 6.57 3.61
C LEU A 92 -8.98 5.61 2.41
N ILE A 93 -9.91 4.68 2.24
CA ILE A 93 -9.95 3.81 1.04
C ILE A 93 -10.12 4.65 -0.23
N ARG A 94 -11.05 5.62 -0.23
CA ARG A 94 -11.24 6.54 -1.36
C ARG A 94 -9.99 7.39 -1.62
N GLN A 95 -9.29 7.85 -0.58
CA GLN A 95 -8.04 8.57 -0.75
C GLN A 95 -6.97 7.72 -1.44
N VAL A 96 -6.85 6.43 -1.10
CA VAL A 96 -5.94 5.52 -1.80
C VAL A 96 -6.29 5.41 -3.29
N ILE A 97 -7.57 5.24 -3.62
CA ILE A 97 -8.04 5.13 -5.01
C ILE A 97 -7.71 6.41 -5.80
N ILE A 98 -7.98 7.58 -5.21
CA ILE A 98 -7.68 8.89 -5.80
C ILE A 98 -6.16 9.08 -5.97
N LEU A 99 -5.38 8.74 -4.95
CA LEU A 99 -3.92 8.86 -4.96
C LEU A 99 -3.25 7.99 -6.03
N LEU A 100 -3.90 6.89 -6.41
CA LEU A 100 -3.44 6.00 -7.48
C LEU A 100 -3.98 6.36 -8.86
N ASP A 101 -4.79 7.43 -8.96
CA ASP A 101 -5.41 7.92 -10.19
C ASP A 101 -6.16 6.81 -10.96
N LEU A 102 -6.93 6.01 -10.21
CA LEU A 102 -7.69 4.90 -10.78
C LEU A 102 -9.06 5.39 -11.28
N SER A 103 -9.30 5.25 -12.59
CA SER A 103 -10.60 5.59 -13.20
C SER A 103 -11.67 4.54 -12.91
N SER A 104 -12.96 4.90 -13.02
CA SER A 104 -14.08 3.99 -12.75
C SER A 104 -14.07 2.70 -13.58
N ASN A 105 -13.49 2.75 -14.79
CA ASN A 105 -13.48 1.64 -15.75
C ASN A 105 -12.21 0.80 -15.63
N GLU A 106 -11.38 1.07 -14.62
CA GLU A 106 -10.16 0.33 -14.40
C GLU A 106 -10.41 -1.13 -14.02
N LYS A 107 -9.55 -2.00 -14.54
CA LYS A 107 -9.51 -3.43 -14.26
C LYS A 107 -8.24 -3.75 -13.51
N ILE A 108 -8.39 -4.42 -12.38
CA ILE A 108 -7.29 -4.67 -11.44
C ILE A 108 -7.07 -6.17 -11.30
N THR A 109 -5.90 -6.60 -11.76
CA THR A 109 -5.42 -7.98 -11.65
C THR A 109 -4.96 -8.30 -10.23
N LEU A 110 -4.78 -9.59 -9.91
CA LEU A 110 -4.30 -10.04 -8.59
C LEU A 110 -2.99 -9.35 -8.18
N ASN A 111 -2.01 -9.26 -9.07
CA ASN A 111 -0.71 -8.66 -8.75
C ASN A 111 -0.84 -7.16 -8.46
N GLN A 112 -1.68 -6.45 -9.23
CA GLN A 112 -1.97 -5.05 -8.99
C GLN A 112 -2.70 -4.87 -7.65
N PHE A 113 -3.69 -5.70 -7.34
CA PHE A 113 -4.39 -5.67 -6.06
C PHE A 113 -3.43 -5.87 -4.88
N ILE A 114 -2.54 -6.87 -4.97
CA ILE A 114 -1.52 -7.12 -3.93
C ILE A 114 -0.63 -5.89 -3.72
N GLY A 115 -0.16 -5.27 -4.80
CA GLY A 115 0.65 -4.05 -4.72
C GLY A 115 -0.11 -2.87 -4.13
N ILE A 116 -1.38 -2.72 -4.48
CA ILE A 116 -2.28 -1.67 -3.98
C ILE A 116 -2.55 -1.86 -2.48
N ALA A 117 -2.89 -3.07 -2.04
CA ALA A 117 -3.12 -3.37 -0.63
C ALA A 117 -1.84 -3.16 0.22
N ALA A 118 -0.69 -3.59 -0.30
CA ALA A 118 0.60 -3.36 0.34
C ALA A 118 0.92 -1.86 0.47
N PHE A 119 0.65 -1.08 -0.58
CA PHE A 119 0.85 0.36 -0.57
C PHE A 119 -0.12 1.07 0.36
N SER A 120 -1.39 0.69 0.37
CA SER A 120 -2.42 1.29 1.21
C SER A 120 -2.07 1.12 2.69
N GLU A 121 -1.62 -0.06 3.11
CA GLU A 121 -1.13 -0.28 4.48
C GLU A 121 -0.01 0.69 4.86
N ARG A 122 0.95 0.94 3.95
CA ARG A 122 2.04 1.91 4.20
C ARG A 122 1.56 3.34 4.27
N TYR A 123 0.67 3.73 3.36
CA TYR A 123 0.07 5.05 3.34
C TYR A 123 -0.68 5.32 4.65
N CYS A 124 -1.56 4.40 5.04
CA CYS A 124 -2.34 4.51 6.27
C CYS A 124 -1.44 4.50 7.51
N PHE A 125 -0.40 3.66 7.53
CA PHE A 125 0.58 3.68 8.61
C PHE A 125 1.27 5.05 8.75
N LYS A 126 1.68 5.68 7.63
CA LYS A 126 2.28 7.03 7.67
C LYS A 126 1.30 8.08 8.20
N ILE A 127 0.02 8.00 7.82
CA ILE A 127 -1.03 8.90 8.35
C ILE A 127 -1.18 8.72 9.85
N PHE A 128 -1.38 7.49 10.33
CA PHE A 128 -1.62 7.23 11.75
C PHE A 128 -0.40 7.57 12.61
N ARG A 129 0.82 7.42 12.08
CA ARG A 129 2.05 7.79 12.77
C ARG A 129 2.35 9.26 12.90
N GLN A 130 1.79 10.11 12.05
CA GLN A 130 1.91 11.56 12.25
C GLN A 130 1.26 12.01 13.57
N PHE A 131 0.47 11.14 14.22
CA PHE A 131 -0.18 11.42 15.49
C PHE A 131 0.50 10.78 16.72
N ASP A 132 1.46 9.86 16.55
CA ASP A 132 2.15 9.18 17.64
C ASP A 132 3.67 9.43 17.60
N ASP A 133 4.14 10.26 18.53
CA ASP A 133 5.52 10.77 18.68
C ASP A 133 6.49 9.72 19.25
N ILE A 134 6.45 8.48 18.74
CA ILE A 134 7.29 7.37 19.23
C ILE A 134 8.29 6.94 18.17
N ASP A 135 9.55 7.28 18.49
CA ASP A 135 10.83 7.02 17.85
C ASP A 135 11.13 5.53 17.63
N SER A 136 10.29 4.88 16.85
CA SER A 136 10.48 3.50 16.42
C SER A 136 10.58 3.52 14.91
N GLN A 137 11.72 3.97 14.38
CA GLN A 137 12.07 3.74 12.98
C GLN A 137 11.81 2.25 12.66
N LEU A 138 10.65 1.99 12.06
CA LEU A 138 10.29 0.66 11.60
C LEU A 138 11.34 0.31 10.57
N GLN A 139 12.00 -0.82 10.79
CA GLN A 139 12.99 -1.39 9.89
C GLN A 139 12.32 -1.67 8.54
N LYS A 140 12.30 -0.66 7.65
CA LYS A 140 12.20 -0.87 6.22
C LYS A 140 13.29 -1.88 5.84
N ASP A 141 13.01 -2.71 4.85
CA ASP A 141 14.04 -3.61 4.32
C ASP A 141 15.26 -2.76 3.91
N ILE A 142 16.46 -3.15 4.35
CA ILE A 142 17.71 -2.41 4.06
C ILE A 142 17.85 -2.20 2.55
N LEU A 143 17.44 -3.18 1.75
CA LEU A 143 17.52 -3.09 0.30
C LEU A 143 16.54 -2.06 -0.27
N GLU A 144 15.34 -1.93 0.33
CA GLU A 144 14.42 -0.84 -0.02
C GLU A 144 14.98 0.52 0.38
N ILE A 145 15.61 0.64 1.56
CA ILE A 145 16.27 1.89 1.97
C ILE A 145 17.32 2.29 0.93
N LEU A 146 18.18 1.35 0.50
CA LEU A 146 19.20 1.61 -0.51
C LEU A 146 18.59 1.94 -1.89
N ASP A 147 17.48 1.30 -2.24
CA ASP A 147 16.77 1.60 -3.48
C ASP A 147 16.24 3.06 -3.44
N PHE A 148 15.63 3.48 -2.33
CA PHE A 148 14.91 4.75 -2.24
C PHE A 148 15.73 5.94 -1.67
N SER A 149 16.89 5.71 -1.04
CA SER A 149 17.71 6.78 -0.43
C SER A 149 18.17 7.84 -1.43
N SER A 150 18.38 7.43 -2.68
CA SER A 150 18.82 8.30 -3.77
C SER A 150 17.74 8.52 -4.83
N LEU A 151 16.46 8.28 -4.49
CA LEU A 151 15.34 8.35 -5.43
C LEU A 151 15.31 9.68 -6.20
N LYS A 152 15.53 10.81 -5.53
CA LYS A 152 15.55 12.14 -6.16
C LYS A 152 16.55 12.23 -7.32
N TRP A 153 17.76 11.71 -7.11
CA TRP A 153 18.82 11.72 -8.12
C TRP A 153 18.58 10.66 -9.21
N LYS A 154 18.08 9.48 -8.83
CA LYS A 154 17.71 8.41 -9.78
C LYS A 154 16.62 8.84 -10.76
N LEU A 155 15.71 9.71 -10.34
CA LEU A 155 14.63 10.25 -11.17
C LEU A 155 14.98 11.61 -11.82
N PHE A 156 16.23 12.08 -11.71
CA PHE A 156 16.63 13.34 -12.31
C PHE A 156 16.61 13.23 -13.85
N GLY A 157 15.89 14.15 -14.51
CA GLY A 157 15.74 14.13 -15.96
C GLY A 157 14.75 13.09 -16.51
N ILE A 158 14.07 12.33 -15.65
CA ILE A 158 13.06 11.34 -16.04
C ILE A 158 11.67 11.99 -16.05
N ASN A 159 10.95 11.84 -17.16
CA ASN A 159 9.59 12.37 -17.33
C ASN A 159 8.53 11.45 -16.68
N ILE A 160 8.60 11.31 -15.36
CA ILE A 160 7.67 10.52 -14.56
C ILE A 160 6.36 11.28 -14.30
N SER A 161 5.24 10.57 -14.33
CA SER A 161 3.93 11.16 -14.02
C SER A 161 3.90 11.74 -12.59
N PRO A 162 3.19 12.86 -12.36
CA PRO A 162 3.11 13.48 -11.03
C PRO A 162 2.58 12.52 -9.97
N THR A 163 1.53 11.75 -10.29
CA THR A 163 0.92 10.76 -9.41
C THR A 163 1.92 9.67 -9.01
N LEU A 164 2.65 9.10 -9.96
CA LEU A 164 3.63 8.07 -9.67
C LEU A 164 4.79 8.63 -8.81
N ARG A 165 5.21 9.86 -9.07
CA ARG A 165 6.22 10.54 -8.26
C ARG A 165 5.77 10.69 -6.80
N GLU A 166 4.52 11.03 -6.56
CA GLU A 166 3.98 11.16 -5.20
C GLU A 166 3.94 9.82 -4.46
N ILE A 167 3.47 8.75 -5.10
CA ILE A 167 3.46 7.44 -4.42
C ILE A 167 4.86 6.93 -4.10
N LEU A 168 5.86 7.21 -4.95
CA LEU A 168 7.24 6.80 -4.69
C LEU A 168 7.85 7.54 -3.48
N LYS A 169 7.43 8.77 -3.18
CA LYS A 169 7.82 9.49 -1.95
C LYS A 169 7.16 8.88 -0.70
N LEU A 170 6.00 8.25 -0.89
CA LEU A 170 5.23 7.61 0.17
C LEU A 170 5.70 6.19 0.49
N ILE A 171 6.59 5.62 -0.33
CA ILE A 171 7.30 4.37 -0.02
C ILE A 171 8.44 4.62 0.98
#